data_AF-A0A1J4U0G2-F1
#
_entry.id   AF-A0A1J4U0G2-F1
#
_cell.length_a   1.000
_cell.length_b   1.000
_cell.length_c   1.000
_cell.angle_alpha   90.00
_cell.angle_beta   90.00
_cell.angle_gamma   90.00
#
_symmetry.space_group_name_H-M   'P 1'
#
loop_
_entity.id
_entity.type
_entity.pdbx_description
1 polymer ?
#
loop_
_entity_poly.entity_id
_entity_poly.type
_entity_poly.pdbx_seq_one_letter_code
_entity_poly.pdbx_strand_id
1 'polypeptide(L)'
;MKSFIYPEMMVHVPLCTSKTPKNILIISNDANQLSNEIKKHDEMSSNIVPCSLDALRDLSDSSYDVVICEMSGDAAVIAHINRVLKEDGQLSITHDSLDEIQNNRILMQVLANYFKVIMPYNLGTGATAILASKEYHPTADIILQRSDMLDDLHYYNCDIHIASFAMPNYIRKEYLGIIKN
;
A
#
# COMPACT_ATOMS: atom_id res chain seq x y z
N MET A 1 -17.98 5.58 -11.60
CA MET A 1 -16.62 5.01 -11.49
C MET A 1 -16.74 3.49 -11.50
N LYS A 2 -15.82 2.76 -12.14
CA LYS A 2 -15.88 1.29 -12.16
C LYS A 2 -15.37 0.75 -10.82
N SER A 3 -16.12 -0.14 -10.18
CA SER A 3 -15.86 -0.60 -8.81
C SER A 3 -14.62 -1.48 -8.65
N PHE A 4 -14.13 -2.10 -9.72
CA PHE A 4 -12.96 -2.98 -9.68
C PHE A 4 -11.61 -2.25 -9.63
N ILE A 5 -11.57 -0.97 -10.06
CA ILE A 5 -10.30 -0.24 -10.23
C ILE A 5 -9.57 -0.09 -8.89
N TYR A 6 -10.27 0.39 -7.88
CA TYR A 6 -9.71 0.64 -6.55
C TYR A 6 -9.15 -0.63 -5.88
N PRO A 7 -9.93 -1.72 -5.72
CA PRO A 7 -9.41 -2.91 -5.04
C PRO A 7 -8.26 -3.58 -5.80
N GLU A 8 -8.31 -3.64 -7.14
CA GLU A 8 -7.21 -4.20 -7.93
C GLU A 8 -5.90 -3.42 -7.70
N MET A 9 -5.95 -2.08 -7.74
CA MET A 9 -4.76 -1.24 -7.51
C MET A 9 -4.27 -1.27 -6.06
N MET A 10 -5.19 -1.24 -5.09
CA MET A 10 -4.83 -1.23 -3.67
C MET A 10 -4.19 -2.55 -3.22
N VAL A 11 -4.58 -3.67 -3.85
CA VAL A 11 -4.09 -5.01 -3.52
C VAL A 11 -2.88 -5.39 -4.36
N HIS A 12 -2.96 -5.30 -5.69
CA HIS A 12 -1.93 -5.91 -6.53
C HIS A 12 -0.63 -5.12 -6.59
N VAL A 13 -0.65 -3.81 -6.38
CA VAL A 13 0.58 -3.00 -6.30
C VAL A 13 1.50 -3.51 -5.18
N PRO A 14 1.13 -3.50 -3.89
CA PRO A 14 2.02 -3.99 -2.83
C PRO A 14 2.30 -5.51 -2.95
N LEU A 15 1.34 -6.31 -3.38
CA LEU A 15 1.54 -7.77 -3.51
C LEU A 15 2.47 -8.13 -4.66
N CYS A 16 2.52 -7.36 -5.75
CA CYS A 16 3.46 -7.62 -6.84
C CYS A 16 4.82 -6.98 -6.60
N THR A 17 4.97 -6.06 -5.64
CA THR A 17 6.27 -5.51 -5.23
C THR A 17 6.95 -6.36 -4.14
N SER A 18 6.19 -6.96 -3.22
CA SER A 18 6.79 -7.80 -2.16
C SER A 18 7.39 -9.09 -2.72
N LYS A 19 8.57 -9.51 -2.25
CA LYS A 19 9.20 -10.74 -2.75
C LYS A 19 8.43 -11.99 -2.35
N THR A 20 8.01 -12.10 -1.10
CA THR A 20 7.32 -13.29 -0.56
C THR A 20 6.10 -12.92 0.30
N PRO A 21 5.09 -12.23 -0.25
CA PRO A 21 3.90 -11.87 0.52
C PRO A 21 3.06 -13.12 0.78
N LYS A 22 2.92 -13.53 2.06
CA LYS A 22 2.11 -14.69 2.48
C LYS A 22 1.02 -14.31 3.48
N ASN A 23 1.34 -13.41 4.40
CA ASN A 23 0.45 -12.94 5.46
C ASN A 23 0.11 -11.47 5.21
N ILE A 24 -1.13 -11.21 4.81
CA ILE A 24 -1.61 -9.87 4.49
C ILE A 24 -2.55 -9.42 5.62
N LEU A 25 -2.40 -8.17 6.06
CA LEU A 25 -3.36 -7.52 6.95
C LEU A 25 -4.16 -6.49 6.15
N ILE A 26 -5.48 -6.52 6.26
CA ILE A 26 -6.38 -5.47 5.77
C ILE A 26 -6.96 -4.72 6.96
N ILE A 27 -6.70 -3.42 7.03
CA ILE A 27 -7.29 -2.50 8.01
C ILE A 27 -8.37 -1.71 7.27
N SER A 28 -9.61 -2.15 7.39
CA SER A 28 -10.75 -1.61 6.64
C SER A 28 -12.07 -1.92 7.35
N ASN A 29 -13.04 -1.01 7.21
CA ASN A 29 -14.42 -1.25 7.63
C ASN A 29 -15.28 -1.91 6.52
N ASP A 30 -14.78 -2.00 5.30
CA ASP A 30 -15.41 -2.69 4.16
C ASP A 30 -14.36 -3.40 3.28
N ALA A 31 -13.81 -4.49 3.81
CA ALA A 31 -12.70 -5.20 3.20
C ALA A 31 -13.11 -6.20 2.10
N ASN A 32 -14.41 -6.31 1.76
CA ASN A 32 -14.90 -7.43 0.95
C ASN A 32 -14.21 -7.52 -0.42
N GLN A 33 -14.13 -6.40 -1.14
CA GLN A 33 -13.50 -6.35 -2.45
C GLN A 33 -11.98 -6.56 -2.37
N LEU A 34 -11.31 -5.94 -1.39
CA LEU A 34 -9.88 -6.14 -1.16
C LEU A 34 -9.54 -7.61 -0.88
N SER A 35 -10.33 -8.25 -0.02
CA SER A 35 -10.14 -9.66 0.32
C SER A 35 -10.34 -10.60 -0.88
N ASN A 36 -11.24 -10.24 -1.81
CA ASN A 36 -11.47 -11.03 -3.02
C ASN A 36 -10.32 -10.92 -4.01
N GLU A 37 -9.69 -9.74 -4.13
CA GLU A 37 -8.49 -9.59 -4.96
C GLU A 37 -7.28 -10.34 -4.36
N ILE A 38 -7.15 -10.39 -3.03
CA ILE A 38 -6.08 -11.20 -2.38
C ILE A 38 -6.27 -12.70 -2.66
N LYS A 39 -7.52 -13.19 -2.70
CA LYS A 39 -7.82 -14.61 -3.01
C LYS A 39 -7.39 -15.04 -4.42
N LYS A 40 -7.11 -14.11 -5.33
CA LYS A 40 -6.51 -14.42 -6.64
C LYS A 40 -5.04 -14.85 -6.52
N HIS A 41 -4.45 -14.74 -5.33
CA HIS A 41 -3.10 -15.20 -5.02
C HIS A 41 -3.17 -16.46 -4.14
N ASP A 42 -3.05 -17.65 -4.75
CA ASP A 42 -3.29 -18.94 -4.09
C ASP A 42 -2.49 -19.20 -2.80
N GLU A 43 -1.29 -18.63 -2.66
CA GLU A 43 -0.41 -18.84 -1.51
C GLU A 43 -0.56 -17.80 -0.39
N MET A 44 -1.55 -16.90 -0.50
CA MET A 44 -1.70 -15.74 0.39
C MET A 44 -2.91 -15.86 1.31
N SER A 45 -2.71 -15.47 2.56
CA SER A 45 -3.77 -15.37 3.57
C SER A 45 -3.99 -13.91 3.95
N SER A 46 -5.25 -13.56 4.25
CA SER A 46 -5.61 -12.23 4.73
C SER A 46 -6.24 -12.29 6.12
N ASN A 47 -5.76 -11.43 7.02
CA ASN A 47 -6.47 -11.08 8.26
C ASN A 47 -7.12 -9.72 8.07
N ILE A 48 -8.34 -9.54 8.57
CA ILE A 48 -9.12 -8.31 8.42
C ILE A 48 -9.41 -7.76 9.81
N VAL A 49 -9.08 -6.48 10.01
CA VAL A 49 -9.39 -5.74 11.24
C VAL A 49 -10.11 -4.43 10.91
N PRO A 50 -11.04 -3.95 11.75
CA PRO A 50 -11.68 -2.66 11.55
C PRO A 50 -10.66 -1.52 11.70
N CYS A 51 -11.01 -0.33 11.19
CA CYS A 51 -10.19 0.88 11.33
C CYS A 51 -10.21 1.41 12.78
N SER A 52 -9.55 0.69 13.69
CA SER A 52 -9.47 1.01 15.12
C SER A 52 -8.09 0.71 15.67
N LEU A 53 -7.59 1.61 16.52
CA LEU A 53 -6.31 1.45 17.21
C LEU A 53 -6.32 0.24 18.15
N ASP A 54 -7.46 -0.07 18.77
CA ASP A 54 -7.56 -1.22 19.68
C ASP A 54 -7.41 -2.53 18.92
N ALA A 55 -8.01 -2.64 17.73
CA ALA A 55 -7.84 -3.83 16.90
C ALA A 55 -6.38 -4.01 16.44
N LEU A 56 -5.63 -2.93 16.26
CA LEU A 56 -4.20 -2.98 15.94
C LEU A 56 -3.34 -3.40 17.12
N ARG A 57 -3.76 -3.11 18.37
CA ARG A 57 -3.00 -3.49 19.58
C ARG A 57 -2.97 -4.98 19.81
N ASP A 58 -4.07 -5.66 19.49
CA ASP A 58 -4.24 -7.09 19.71
C ASP A 58 -3.46 -7.97 18.69
N LEU A 59 -2.93 -7.35 17.62
CA LEU A 59 -2.13 -8.03 16.62
C LEU A 59 -0.73 -8.37 17.12
N SER A 60 -0.21 -9.52 16.67
CA SER A 60 1.14 -9.99 16.99
C SER A 60 2.22 -9.25 16.20
N ASP A 61 3.38 -9.07 16.83
CA ASP A 61 4.56 -8.43 16.23
C ASP A 61 5.06 -9.24 15.01
N SER A 62 5.63 -8.54 14.03
CA SER A 62 6.33 -9.13 12.87
C SER A 62 5.61 -10.30 12.18
N SER A 63 4.29 -10.21 12.08
CA SER A 63 3.44 -11.29 11.59
C SER A 63 3.02 -11.12 10.13
N TYR A 64 3.06 -9.89 9.60
CA TYR A 64 2.55 -9.56 8.27
C TYR A 64 3.66 -9.13 7.30
N ASP A 65 3.56 -9.61 6.06
CA ASP A 65 4.44 -9.21 4.95
C ASP A 65 3.95 -7.91 4.31
N VAL A 66 2.63 -7.76 4.21
CA VAL A 66 1.99 -6.59 3.60
C VAL A 66 0.80 -6.14 4.45
N VAL A 67 0.70 -4.84 4.68
CA VAL A 67 -0.46 -4.20 5.30
C VAL A 67 -1.14 -3.32 4.26
N ILE A 68 -2.45 -3.46 4.11
CA ILE A 68 -3.32 -2.58 3.32
C ILE A 68 -4.18 -1.81 4.31
N CYS A 69 -4.09 -0.48 4.30
CA CYS A 69 -4.67 0.38 5.33
C CYS A 69 -5.56 1.47 4.73
N GLU A 70 -6.84 1.45 5.10
CA GLU A 70 -7.83 2.50 4.77
C GLU A 70 -8.11 3.44 5.97
N MET A 71 -7.34 3.30 7.04
CA MET A 71 -7.36 4.18 8.21
C MET A 71 -6.37 5.35 8.02
N SER A 72 -6.67 6.51 8.63
CA SER A 72 -5.74 7.64 8.66
C SER A 72 -4.43 7.28 9.37
N GLY A 73 -3.29 7.58 8.74
CA GLY A 73 -1.96 7.20 9.22
C GLY A 73 -1.31 8.21 10.18
N ASP A 74 -1.86 8.39 11.39
CA ASP A 74 -1.15 9.17 12.41
C ASP A 74 0.07 8.42 12.99
N ALA A 75 0.87 9.09 13.82
CA ALA A 75 2.07 8.51 14.41
C ALA A 75 1.82 7.22 15.22
N ALA A 76 0.67 7.11 15.89
CA ALA A 76 0.33 5.94 16.68
C ALA A 76 -0.05 4.76 15.77
N VAL A 77 -0.90 5.02 14.76
CA VAL A 77 -1.29 4.02 13.76
C VAL A 77 -0.06 3.48 13.03
N ILE A 78 0.81 4.37 12.52
CA ILE A 78 2.02 3.95 11.81
C ILE A 78 2.99 3.18 12.71
N ALA A 79 3.13 3.54 13.99
CA ALA A 79 3.95 2.79 14.94
C ALA A 79 3.43 1.36 15.16
N HIS A 80 2.12 1.19 15.31
CA HIS A 80 1.52 -0.14 15.41
C HIS A 80 1.65 -0.95 14.12
N ILE A 81 1.45 -0.31 12.96
CA ILE A 81 1.66 -0.96 11.65
C ILE A 81 3.12 -1.42 11.51
N ASN A 82 4.09 -0.57 11.84
CA ASN A 82 5.51 -0.94 11.77
C ASN A 82 5.83 -2.16 12.66
N ARG A 83 5.25 -2.22 13.87
CA ARG A 83 5.44 -3.32 14.82
C ARG A 83 4.93 -4.66 14.27
N VAL A 84 3.76 -4.66 13.62
CA VAL A 84 3.15 -5.90 13.11
C VAL A 84 3.74 -6.33 11.76
N LEU A 85 4.39 -5.42 11.03
CA LEU A 85 5.12 -5.73 9.80
C LEU A 85 6.43 -6.46 10.10
N LYS A 86 6.77 -7.41 9.24
CA LYS A 86 8.10 -8.05 9.19
C LYS A 86 9.20 -7.05 8.84
N GLU A 87 10.45 -7.50 8.95
CA GLU A 87 11.64 -6.69 8.69
C GLU A 87 11.68 -6.11 7.27
N ASP A 88 11.18 -6.85 6.28
CA ASP A 88 11.08 -6.45 4.87
C ASP A 88 9.66 -6.05 4.44
N GLY A 89 8.77 -5.81 5.41
CA GLY A 89 7.35 -5.60 5.17
C GLY A 89 7.01 -4.31 4.42
N GLN A 90 5.82 -4.29 3.81
CA GLN A 90 5.28 -3.16 3.06
C GLN A 90 3.93 -2.69 3.58
N LEU A 91 3.64 -1.42 3.38
CA LEU A 91 2.38 -0.76 3.69
C LEU A 91 1.85 -0.10 2.42
N SER A 92 0.62 -0.42 2.03
CA SER A 92 -0.18 0.46 1.16
C SER A 92 -1.23 1.17 2.00
N ILE A 93 -1.25 2.50 1.96
CA ILE A 93 -2.13 3.31 2.81
C ILE A 93 -2.84 4.42 2.03
N THR A 94 -4.13 4.61 2.30
CA THR A 94 -4.89 5.76 1.79
C THR A 94 -4.45 7.05 2.46
N HIS A 95 -4.55 8.17 1.75
CA HIS A 95 -4.20 9.48 2.28
C HIS A 95 -5.04 10.58 1.61
N ASP A 96 -4.98 11.79 2.16
CA ASP A 96 -5.62 12.96 1.57
C ASP A 96 -5.03 13.27 0.18
N SER A 97 -5.77 14.01 -0.65
CA SER A 97 -5.26 14.50 -1.94
C SER A 97 -3.84 15.07 -1.81
N LEU A 98 -2.97 14.81 -2.77
CA LEU A 98 -1.60 15.35 -2.76
C LEU A 98 -1.55 16.89 -2.77
N ASP A 99 -2.66 17.56 -3.08
CA ASP A 99 -2.81 19.01 -2.93
C ASP A 99 -2.92 19.45 -1.45
N GLU A 100 -3.29 18.54 -0.54
CA GLU A 100 -3.27 18.74 0.92
C GLU A 100 -1.84 18.56 1.46
N ILE A 101 -0.98 19.51 1.10
CA ILE A 101 0.48 19.43 1.30
C ILE A 101 0.84 19.24 2.77
N GLN A 102 0.21 19.98 3.68
CA GLN A 102 0.56 19.95 5.10
C GLN A 102 0.32 18.56 5.72
N ASN A 103 -0.84 17.97 5.47
CA ASN A 103 -1.21 16.65 6.01
C ASN A 103 -0.30 15.56 5.45
N ASN A 104 -0.05 15.60 4.14
CA ASN A 104 0.81 14.62 3.48
C ASN A 104 2.27 14.71 3.93
N ARG A 105 2.80 15.92 4.15
CA ARG A 105 4.17 16.07 4.69
C ARG A 105 4.30 15.45 6.07
N ILE A 106 3.32 15.64 6.95
CA ILE A 106 3.32 15.03 8.29
C ILE A 106 3.28 13.50 8.17
N LEU A 107 2.35 12.96 7.38
CA LEU A 107 2.23 11.51 7.17
C LEU A 107 3.54 10.92 6.62
N MET A 108 4.10 11.49 5.56
CA MET A 108 5.32 10.99 4.93
C MET A 108 6.54 11.12 5.84
N GLN A 109 6.62 12.15 6.69
CA GLN A 109 7.66 12.25 7.73
C GLN A 109 7.54 11.16 8.78
N VAL A 110 6.32 10.83 9.20
CA VAL A 110 6.08 9.71 10.14
C VAL A 110 6.50 8.38 9.49
N LEU A 111 6.08 8.14 8.24
CA LEU A 111 6.48 6.96 7.47
C LEU A 111 8.01 6.88 7.32
N ALA A 112 8.69 8.01 7.12
CA ALA A 112 10.14 8.07 6.91
C ALA A 112 10.98 7.60 8.10
N ASN A 113 10.39 7.46 9.29
CA ASN A 113 11.04 6.87 10.47
C ASN A 113 11.16 5.35 10.39
N TYR A 114 10.31 4.68 9.60
CA TYR A 114 10.18 3.23 9.57
C TYR A 114 10.45 2.62 8.19
N PHE A 115 10.24 3.39 7.12
CA PHE A 115 10.32 2.91 5.75
C PHE A 115 11.45 3.61 4.97
N LYS A 116 12.11 2.83 4.10
CA LYS A 116 13.18 3.32 3.22
C LYS A 116 12.61 3.91 1.94
N VAL A 117 11.51 3.34 1.44
CA VAL A 117 10.80 3.77 0.24
C VAL A 117 9.43 4.31 0.63
N ILE A 118 9.05 5.47 0.08
CA ILE A 118 7.76 6.13 0.29
C ILE A 118 7.38 6.77 -1.03
N MET A 119 6.46 6.12 -1.76
CA MET A 119 6.07 6.56 -3.09
C MET A 119 4.55 6.60 -3.23
N PRO A 120 3.96 7.76 -3.53
CA PRO A 120 2.56 7.82 -3.90
C PRO A 120 2.35 7.15 -5.27
N TYR A 121 1.19 6.55 -5.45
CA TYR A 121 0.76 5.94 -6.71
C TYR A 121 -0.72 6.21 -6.98
N ASN A 122 -1.04 6.37 -8.26
CA ASN A 122 -2.40 6.65 -8.72
C ASN A 122 -3.26 5.38 -8.64
N LEU A 123 -4.44 5.51 -8.03
CA LEU A 123 -5.41 4.41 -7.91
C LEU A 123 -6.31 4.27 -9.15
N GLY A 124 -6.11 5.07 -10.20
CA GLY A 124 -6.97 5.07 -11.40
C GLY A 124 -8.36 5.72 -11.22
N THR A 125 -8.66 6.20 -10.01
CA THR A 125 -9.92 6.83 -9.62
C THR A 125 -9.84 8.35 -9.49
N GLY A 126 -8.65 8.93 -9.70
CA GLY A 126 -8.33 10.33 -9.38
C GLY A 126 -7.80 10.51 -7.97
N ALA A 127 -7.83 9.48 -7.13
CA ALA A 127 -7.16 9.44 -5.85
C ALA A 127 -5.79 8.75 -5.95
N THR A 128 -4.97 8.94 -4.93
CA THR A 128 -3.68 8.27 -4.75
C THR A 128 -3.65 7.48 -3.45
N ALA A 129 -2.80 6.46 -3.42
CA ALA A 129 -2.36 5.77 -2.20
C ALA A 129 -0.84 5.96 -2.05
N ILE A 130 -0.30 5.70 -0.87
CA ILE A 130 1.15 5.67 -0.64
C ILE A 130 1.57 4.22 -0.44
N LEU A 131 2.53 3.77 -1.26
CA LEU A 131 3.29 2.57 -0.97
C LEU A 131 4.52 2.96 -0.14
N ALA A 132 4.60 2.46 1.08
CA ALA A 132 5.75 2.57 1.96
C ALA A 132 6.37 1.19 2.16
N SER A 133 7.68 1.06 1.93
CA SER A 133 8.36 -0.24 1.92
C SER A 133 9.69 -0.17 2.67
N LYS A 134 9.99 -1.22 3.43
CA LYS A 134 11.23 -1.31 4.22
C LYS A 134 12.43 -1.68 3.34
N GLU A 135 12.22 -2.37 2.23
CA GLU A 135 13.31 -2.88 1.37
C GLU A 135 13.07 -2.70 -0.13
N TYR A 136 11.86 -2.96 -0.60
CA TYR A 136 11.56 -3.14 -2.02
C TYR A 136 11.04 -1.86 -2.68
N HIS A 137 11.58 -1.52 -3.84
CA HIS A 137 11.18 -0.39 -4.65
C HIS A 137 10.04 -0.80 -5.62
N PRO A 138 8.89 -0.11 -5.65
CA PRO A 138 7.71 -0.54 -6.42
C PRO A 138 7.95 -0.80 -7.90
N THR A 139 8.68 0.10 -8.57
CA THR A 139 8.91 -0.01 -10.01
C THR A 139 10.14 -0.83 -10.39
N ALA A 140 11.13 -0.97 -9.51
CA ALA A 140 12.37 -1.68 -9.80
C ALA A 140 12.33 -3.15 -9.36
N ASP A 141 11.59 -3.45 -8.29
CA ASP A 141 11.47 -4.78 -7.70
C ASP A 141 10.11 -5.45 -7.99
N ILE A 142 9.35 -4.96 -8.97
CA ILE A 142 8.10 -5.59 -9.40
C ILE A 142 8.35 -7.03 -9.85
N ILE A 143 7.58 -7.96 -9.30
CA ILE A 143 7.59 -9.38 -9.67
C ILE A 143 6.64 -9.58 -10.85
N LEU A 144 7.16 -9.36 -12.06
CA LEU A 144 6.39 -9.46 -13.30
C LEU A 144 5.65 -10.80 -13.44
N GLN A 145 6.32 -11.91 -13.11
CA GLN A 145 5.69 -13.23 -13.13
C GLN A 145 4.44 -13.30 -12.24
N ARG A 146 4.43 -12.67 -11.06
CA ARG A 146 3.25 -12.65 -10.19
C ARG A 146 2.15 -11.79 -10.81
N SER A 147 2.51 -10.66 -11.40
CA SER A 147 1.56 -9.77 -12.08
C SER A 147 0.90 -10.45 -13.29
N ASP A 148 1.69 -11.18 -14.10
CA ASP A 148 1.25 -11.77 -15.36
C ASP A 148 0.43 -13.06 -15.17
N MET A 149 0.57 -13.72 -14.03
CA MET A 149 -0.16 -14.94 -13.68
C MET A 149 -1.53 -14.66 -13.02
N LEU A 150 -1.90 -13.39 -12.85
CA LEU A 150 -3.22 -13.02 -12.31
C LEU A 150 -4.27 -13.03 -13.42
N ASP A 151 -5.30 -13.85 -13.22
CA ASP A 151 -6.46 -13.91 -14.09
C ASP A 151 -7.58 -12.97 -13.63
N ASP A 152 -8.56 -12.71 -14.51
CA ASP A 152 -9.78 -11.96 -14.22
C ASP A 152 -9.56 -10.53 -13.67
N LEU A 153 -8.54 -9.85 -14.18
CA LEU A 153 -8.29 -8.43 -13.92
C LEU A 153 -8.92 -7.55 -15.01
N HIS A 154 -9.46 -6.41 -14.60
CA HIS A 154 -10.13 -5.46 -15.50
C HIS A 154 -9.39 -4.12 -15.60
N TYR A 155 -8.44 -3.86 -14.71
CA TYR A 155 -7.68 -2.62 -14.66
C TYR A 155 -6.17 -2.85 -14.45
N TYR A 156 -5.80 -3.58 -13.40
CA TYR A 156 -4.40 -3.80 -13.05
C TYR A 156 -3.70 -4.68 -14.08
N ASN A 157 -2.47 -4.28 -14.45
CA ASN A 157 -1.49 -5.07 -15.18
C ASN A 157 -0.10 -4.45 -14.91
N CYS A 158 0.97 -5.08 -15.38
CA CYS A 158 2.34 -4.62 -15.12
C CYS A 158 2.64 -3.22 -15.67
N ASP A 159 2.10 -2.85 -16.82
CA ASP A 159 2.25 -1.51 -17.40
C ASP A 159 1.56 -0.45 -16.54
N ILE A 160 0.33 -0.73 -16.11
CA ILE A 160 -0.43 0.14 -15.20
C ILE A 160 0.25 0.25 -13.84
N HIS A 161 0.82 -0.84 -13.31
CA HIS A 161 1.58 -0.81 -12.07
C HIS A 161 2.69 0.23 -12.14
N ILE A 162 3.57 0.13 -13.15
CA ILE A 162 4.71 1.04 -13.30
C ILE A 162 4.22 2.48 -13.55
N ALA A 163 3.23 2.64 -14.45
CA ALA A 163 2.68 3.94 -14.79
C ALA A 163 2.00 4.63 -13.60
N SER A 164 1.45 3.89 -12.64
CA SER A 164 0.76 4.44 -11.48
C SER A 164 1.65 5.32 -10.61
N PHE A 165 2.97 5.09 -10.59
CA PHE A 165 3.95 5.87 -9.84
C PHE A 165 4.40 7.15 -10.57
N ALA A 166 3.96 7.38 -11.80
CA ALA A 166 4.25 8.61 -12.52
C ALA A 166 3.49 9.80 -11.90
N MET A 167 4.22 10.87 -11.58
CA MET A 167 3.67 12.06 -10.94
C MET A 167 3.92 13.34 -11.77
N PRO A 168 2.96 14.29 -11.81
CA PRO A 168 3.15 15.59 -12.42
C PRO A 168 4.31 16.36 -11.80
N ASN A 169 4.93 17.25 -12.58
CA ASN A 169 6.09 18.02 -12.15
C ASN A 169 5.85 18.90 -10.92
N TYR A 170 4.62 19.39 -10.69
CA TYR A 170 4.32 20.21 -9.52
C TYR A 170 4.35 19.37 -8.22
N ILE A 171 3.76 18.17 -8.22
CA ILE A 171 3.86 17.20 -7.13
C ILE A 171 5.31 16.80 -6.88
N ARG A 172 6.06 16.47 -7.94
CA ARG A 172 7.48 16.09 -7.81
C ARG A 172 8.33 17.18 -7.17
N LYS A 173 8.04 18.45 -7.47
CA LYS A 173 8.70 19.60 -6.84
C LYS A 173 8.29 19.78 -5.37
N GLU A 174 7.00 19.65 -5.09
CA GLU A 174 6.44 19.91 -3.76
C GLU A 174 6.90 18.90 -2.70
N TYR A 175 7.04 17.63 -3.10
CA TYR A 175 7.46 16.53 -2.23
C TYR A 175 8.93 16.12 -2.39
N LEU A 176 9.73 16.97 -3.05
CA LEU A 176 11.16 16.74 -3.24
C LEU A 176 11.86 16.60 -1.88
N GLY A 177 12.63 15.51 -1.71
CA GLY A 177 13.35 15.22 -0.46
C GLY A 177 12.49 14.57 0.64
N ILE A 178 11.18 14.43 0.42
CA ILE A 178 10.26 13.71 1.31
C ILE A 178 9.91 12.35 0.72
N ILE A 179 9.55 12.33 -0.57
CA ILE A 179 9.42 11.08 -1.33
C ILE A 179 10.79 10.43 -1.38
N LYS A 180 10.85 9.21 -0.84
CA LYS A 180 12.03 8.36 -0.91
C LYS A 180 11.77 7.32 -1.98
N ASN A 181 12.40 7.51 -3.13
CA ASN A 181 12.39 6.59 -4.26
C ASN A 181 13.67 5.77 -4.22
#